data_AF-A0A8T7EMS5-F1
#
_entry.id   AF-A0A8T7EMS5-F1
#
_cell.length_a   1.000
_cell.length_b   1.000
_cell.length_c   1.000
_cell.angle_alpha   90.00
_cell.angle_beta   90.00
_cell.angle_gamma   90.00
#
_symmetry.space_group_name_H-M   'P 1'
#
loop_
_entity.id
_entity.type
_entity.pdbx_description
1 polymer ?
#
loop_
_entity_poly.entity_id
_entity_poly.type
_entity_poly.pdbx_seq_one_letter_code
_entity_poly.pdbx_strand_id
1 'polypeptide(L)' 'MHAGARSRIRPKAKGAQEAHEAVRPTSIVREPSALKGMLSSDQFKLYKLIWERFLASQMSPAVS' A
#
# COMPACT_ATOMS: atom_id res chain seq x y z
N MET A 1 22.66 12.68 -20.01
CA MET A 1 22.72 11.85 -18.80
C MET A 1 21.41 11.07 -18.69
N HIS A 2 21.46 9.74 -18.85
CA HIS A 2 20.27 8.90 -18.93
C HIS A 2 19.73 8.57 -17.53
N ALA A 3 18.53 9.06 -17.20
CA ALA A 3 17.80 8.61 -16.02
C ALA A 3 17.27 7.19 -16.28
N GLY A 4 17.87 6.20 -15.60
CA GLY A 4 17.44 4.80 -15.67
C GLY A 4 16.03 4.62 -15.10
N ALA A 5 15.15 3.99 -15.87
CA ALA A 5 13.79 3.67 -15.46
C ALA A 5 13.78 2.80 -14.20
N ARG A 6 13.15 3.28 -13.12
CA ARG A 6 12.97 2.52 -11.88
C ARG A 6 12.10 1.29 -12.14
N SER A 7 12.62 0.12 -11.77
CA SER A 7 11.87 -1.14 -11.80
C SER A 7 10.66 -1.06 -10.88
N ARG A 8 9.46 -1.19 -11.45
CA ARG A 8 8.21 -1.37 -10.70
C ARG A 8 8.30 -2.70 -9.93
N ILE A 9 8.55 -2.64 -8.62
CA ILE A 9 8.76 -3.83 -7.79
C ILE A 9 7.49 -4.69 -7.82
N ARG A 10 7.54 -5.80 -8.56
CA ARG A 10 6.58 -6.90 -8.48
C ARG A 10 7.31 -8.11 -7.91
N PRO A 11 7.13 -8.44 -6.62
CA PRO A 11 7.72 -9.64 -6.07
C PRO A 11 7.08 -10.86 -6.76
N LYS A 12 7.90 -11.71 -7.40
CA LYS A 12 7.46 -13.02 -7.89
C LYS A 12 7.45 -13.98 -6.70
N ALA A 13 6.27 -14.27 -6.15
CA ALA A 13 6.11 -15.35 -5.19
C ALA A 13 6.17 -16.70 -5.94
N LYS A 14 7.18 -17.53 -5.64
CA LYS A 14 7.25 -18.91 -6.16
C LYS A 14 6.04 -19.69 -5.63
N GLY A 15 5.18 -20.17 -6.52
CA GLY A 15 3.98 -20.96 -6.18
C GLY A 15 2.66 -20.18 -6.07
N ALA A 16 2.65 -18.88 -6.37
CA ALA A 16 1.42 -18.09 -6.40
C ALA A 16 0.62 -18.34 -7.70
N GLN A 17 -0.18 -19.40 -7.72
CA GLN A 17 -1.36 -19.46 -8.58
C GLN A 17 -2.50 -18.77 -7.82
N GLU A 18 -3.20 -17.81 -8.43
CA GLU A 18 -4.41 -17.09 -7.92
C GLU A 18 -4.26 -15.80 -7.08
N ALA A 19 -3.06 -15.29 -6.78
CA ALA A 19 -2.93 -13.99 -6.07
C ALA A 19 -2.96 -12.80 -7.06
N HIS A 20 -4.17 -12.40 -7.47
CA HIS A 20 -4.38 -11.41 -8.53
C HIS A 20 -4.03 -9.97 -8.14
N GLU A 21 -4.11 -9.60 -6.85
CA GLU A 21 -3.85 -8.24 -6.39
C GLU A 21 -3.19 -8.19 -4.99
N ALA A 22 -2.39 -7.14 -4.76
CA ALA A 22 -1.87 -6.83 -3.43
C ALA A 22 -3.00 -6.33 -2.51
N VAL A 23 -2.88 -6.61 -1.20
CA VAL A 23 -3.76 -6.03 -0.19
C VAL A 23 -3.60 -4.51 -0.18
N ARG A 24 -4.69 -3.80 -0.44
CA ARG A 24 -4.75 -2.34 -0.58
C ARG A 24 -6.11 -1.82 -0.10
N PRO A 25 -6.25 -0.52 0.23
CA PRO A 25 -7.56 0.08 0.45
C PRO A 25 -8.43 -0.08 -0.81
N THR A 26 -9.72 -0.31 -0.63
CA THR A 26 -10.68 -0.33 -1.74
C THR A 26 -10.84 1.04 -2.37
N SER A 27 -10.60 2.10 -1.59
CA SER A 27 -10.58 3.49 -2.05
C SER A 27 -9.57 4.30 -1.25
N ILE A 28 -8.71 5.07 -1.92
CA ILE A 28 -7.69 5.90 -1.27
C ILE A 28 -8.29 7.05 -0.46
N VAL A 29 -9.45 7.57 -0.89
CA VAL A 29 -10.11 8.73 -0.23
C VAL A 29 -10.72 8.37 1.13
N ARG A 30 -10.78 7.08 1.48
CA ARG A 30 -11.14 6.62 2.84
C ARG A 30 -9.92 6.73 3.74
N GLU A 31 -9.57 7.95 4.13
CA GLU A 31 -8.46 8.18 5.06
C GLU A 31 -8.71 7.48 6.40
N PRO A 32 -7.66 6.96 7.08
CA PRO A 32 -7.83 6.29 8.36
C PRO A 32 -8.57 7.14 9.39
N SER A 33 -8.31 8.45 9.43
CA SER A 33 -8.97 9.44 10.30
C SER A 33 -10.50 9.37 10.21
N ALA A 34 -11.05 9.25 8.99
CA ALA A 34 -12.49 9.19 8.75
C ALA A 34 -13.14 7.88 9.22
N LEU A 35 -12.35 6.83 9.48
CA LEU A 35 -12.83 5.52 9.96
C LEU A 35 -12.60 5.32 11.47
N LYS A 36 -11.98 6.29 12.16
CA LYS A 36 -11.68 6.22 13.59
C LYS A 36 -13.00 6.24 14.38
N GLY A 37 -13.34 5.12 15.00
CA GLY A 37 -14.61 4.93 15.74
C GLY A 37 -15.63 4.03 15.03
N MET A 38 -15.45 3.74 13.74
CA MET A 38 -16.24 2.73 13.02
C MET A 38 -15.59 1.34 13.06
N LEU A 39 -14.31 1.28 13.39
CA LEU A 39 -13.49 0.08 13.47
C LEU A 39 -13.07 -0.18 14.91
N SER A 40 -12.89 -1.45 15.25
CA SER A 40 -12.18 -1.80 16.48
C SER A 40 -10.73 -1.29 16.45
N SER A 41 -10.09 -1.20 17.62
CA SER A 41 -8.71 -0.70 17.73
C SER A 41 -7.75 -1.47 16.80
N ASP A 42 -7.87 -2.79 16.71
CA ASP A 42 -6.96 -3.61 15.92
C ASP A 42 -7.28 -3.55 14.42
N GLN A 43 -8.57 -3.47 14.05
CA GLN A 43 -8.97 -3.23 12.67
C GLN A 43 -8.48 -1.86 12.18
N PHE A 44 -8.55 -0.83 13.01
CA PHE A 44 -8.05 0.50 12.69
C PHE A 44 -6.53 0.49 12.47
N LYS A 45 -5.77 -0.15 13.37
CA LYS A 45 -4.30 -0.27 13.24
C LYS A 45 -3.93 -0.99 11.94
N LEU A 46 -4.61 -2.10 11.64
CA LEU A 46 -4.37 -2.89 10.43
C LEU A 46 -4.71 -2.09 9.17
N TYR A 47 -5.88 -1.42 9.15
CA TYR A 47 -6.28 -0.57 8.05
C TYR A 47 -5.29 0.57 7.81
N LYS A 48 -4.88 1.25 8.88
CA LYS A 48 -3.91 2.35 8.84
C LYS A 48 -2.58 1.88 8.22
N LEU A 49 -2.05 0.74 8.66
CA LEU A 49 -0.82 0.17 8.12
C LEU A 49 -0.92 -0.14 6.62
N ILE A 50 -2.02 -0.76 6.18
CA ILE A 50 -2.27 -1.06 4.77
C ILE A 50 -2.36 0.24 3.94
N TRP A 51 -3.07 1.24 4.46
CA TRP A 51 -3.26 2.53 3.80
C TRP A 51 -1.94 3.28 3.64
N GLU A 52 -1.14 3.38 4.70
CA GLU A 52 0.18 4.05 4.68
C GLU A 52 1.14 3.33 3.73
N ARG A 53 1.18 1.99 3.76
CA ARG A 53 2.02 1.20 2.86
C ARG A 53 1.62 1.40 1.39
N PHE A 54 0.33 1.43 1.10
CA PHE A 54 -0.17 1.68 -0.26
C PHE A 54 0.17 3.10 -0.72
N LEU A 55 -0.10 4.13 0.09
CA LEU A 55 0.23 5.51 -0.26
C LEU A 55 1.73 5.69 -0.50
N ALA A 56 2.58 5.21 0.40
CA ALA A 56 4.03 5.29 0.27
C ALA A 56 4.55 4.61 -0.99
N SER A 57 3.90 3.53 -1.45
CA SER A 57 4.28 2.84 -2.68
C SER A 57 4.09 3.67 -3.95
N GLN A 58 3.22 4.69 -3.89
CA GLN A 58 2.94 5.62 -4.98
C GLN A 58 3.75 6.93 -4.88
N MET A 59 4.49 7.14 -3.78
CA MET A 59 5.28 8.35 -3.57
C MET A 59 6.62 8.30 -4.30
N SER A 60 7.16 9.48 -4.58
CA SER A 60 8.55 9.60 -5.03
C SER A 60 9.48 9.10 -3.93
N PRO A 61 10.49 8.29 -4.27
CA PRO A 61 11.48 7.86 -3.29
C PRO A 61 12.24 9.04 -2.69
N ALA A 62 12.61 8.89 -1.42
CA ALA A 62 13.35 9.90 -0.69
C ALA A 62 14.66 10.25 -1.40
N VAL A 63 14.97 11.54 -1.43
CA VAL A 63 16.29 12.07 -1.81
C VAL A 63 17.00 12.38 -0.50
N SER A 64 18.08 11.66 -0.23
CA SER A 64 18.97 11.83 0.91
C SER A 64 20.22 12.57 0.49
#